data_AF-A0A0P7YIQ9-F1
#
_entry.id   AF-A0A0P7YIQ9-F1
#
_cell.length_a   1.000
_cell.length_b   1.000
_cell.length_c   1.000
_cell.angle_alpha   90.00
_cell.angle_beta   90.00
_cell.angle_gamma   90.00
#
_symmetry.space_group_name_H-M   'P 1'
#
loop_
_entity.id
_entity.type
_entity.pdbx_description
1 polymer ?
#
loop_
_entity_poly.entity_id
_entity_poly.type
_entity_poly.pdbx_seq_one_letter_code
_entity_poly.pdbx_strand_id
1 'polypeptide(L)'
;MKLFKQTGLILSAALLTFACGGPSETVETSEAKEVAEATGQAINLDMDATTISWRGYKPAGQHFGKIPATEGSLMVTGDKITGGKFTF
;
A
#
# COMPACT_ATOMS: atom_id res chain seq x y z
N MET A 1 29.27 -18.84 -41.67
CA MET A 1 29.45 -18.59 -40.21
C MET A 1 29.08 -17.18 -39.75
N LYS A 2 29.33 -16.10 -40.51
CA LYS A 2 28.94 -14.72 -40.10
C LYS A 2 27.42 -14.50 -40.10
N LEU A 3 26.71 -14.96 -41.14
CA LEU A 3 25.23 -14.87 -41.19
C LEU A 3 24.55 -15.65 -40.06
N PHE A 4 24.98 -16.88 -39.78
CA PHE A 4 24.42 -17.70 -38.69
C PHE A 4 24.63 -17.10 -37.28
N LYS A 5 25.75 -16.39 -37.07
CA LYS A 5 26.01 -15.63 -35.82
C LYS A 5 25.11 -14.40 -35.71
N GLN A 6 24.87 -13.69 -36.82
CA GLN A 6 24.02 -12.50 -36.84
C GLN A 6 22.54 -12.87 -36.67
N THR A 7 22.07 -13.98 -37.26
CA THR A 7 20.70 -14.46 -37.07
C THR A 7 20.44 -14.94 -35.63
N GLY A 8 21.42 -15.60 -35.00
CA GLY A 8 21.32 -16.00 -33.60
C GLY A 8 21.24 -14.79 -32.65
N LEU A 9 22.01 -13.73 -32.93
CA LEU A 9 21.98 -12.49 -32.14
C LEU A 9 20.64 -11.75 -32.26
N ILE A 10 20.06 -11.70 -33.47
CA ILE A 10 18.76 -11.06 -33.71
C ILE A 10 17.62 -11.85 -33.02
N LEU A 11 17.67 -13.18 -33.04
CA LEU A 11 16.67 -14.01 -32.37
C LEU A 11 16.70 -13.85 -30.84
N SER A 12 17.90 -13.81 -30.24
CA SER A 12 18.05 -13.56 -28.81
C SER A 12 17.59 -12.16 -28.39
N ALA A 13 17.85 -11.13 -29.21
CA ALA A 13 17.37 -9.78 -28.95
C ALA A 13 15.85 -9.66 -29.01
N ALA A 14 15.20 -10.39 -29.93
CA ALA A 14 13.74 -10.42 -30.05
C ALA A 14 13.04 -11.14 -28.89
N LEU A 15 13.70 -12.12 -28.25
CA LEU A 15 13.16 -12.82 -27.07
C LEU A 15 13.21 -11.96 -25.80
N LEU A 16 14.14 -11.01 -25.71
CA LEU A 16 14.27 -10.11 -24.56
C LEU A 16 13.16 -9.05 -24.49
N THR A 17 12.50 -8.71 -25.59
CA THR A 17 11.39 -7.74 -25.60
C THR A 17 10.08 -8.30 -25.06
N PHE A 18 9.91 -9.63 -25.05
CA PHE A 18 8.77 -10.32 -24.44
C PHE A 18 9.01 -10.74 -22.98
N ALA A 19 10.25 -10.67 -22.49
CA ALA A 19 10.61 -11.05 -21.13
C ALA A 19 10.30 -9.96 -20.08
N CYS A 20 9.98 -8.75 -20.51
CA CYS A 20 9.53 -7.70 -19.61
C CYS A 20 8.03 -7.89 -19.36
N GLY A 21 7.72 -8.55 -18.23
CA GLY A 21 6.42 -8.60 -17.54
C GLY A 21 5.18 -8.42 -18.41
N GLY A 22 4.47 -9.52 -18.70
CA GLY A 22 3.10 -9.47 -19.23
C GLY A 22 2.21 -8.52 -18.40
N PRO A 23 1.03 -8.12 -18.93
CA PRO A 23 0.22 -7.07 -18.34
C PRO A 23 -0.01 -7.34 -16.85
N SER A 24 0.72 -6.61 -16.01
CA SER A 24 0.29 -6.40 -14.65
C SER A 24 -0.98 -5.59 -14.79
N GLU A 25 -2.08 -6.04 -14.18
CA GLU A 25 -3.22 -5.19 -13.90
C GLU A 25 -2.67 -4.01 -13.08
N THR A 26 -2.27 -2.94 -13.77
CA THR A 26 -1.88 -1.70 -13.13
C THR A 26 -3.13 -1.19 -12.46
N VAL A 27 -3.13 -1.23 -11.13
CA VAL A 27 -4.23 -0.66 -10.35
C VAL A 27 -4.25 0.83 -10.67
N GLU A 28 -5.40 1.33 -11.14
CA GLU A 28 -5.64 2.75 -11.32
C GLU A 28 -5.40 3.47 -9.99
N THR A 29 -4.31 4.23 -9.90
CA THR A 29 -4.02 5.08 -8.75
C THR A 29 -4.63 6.45 -9.01
N SER A 30 -5.56 6.88 -8.16
CA SER A 30 -6.05 8.26 -8.20
C SER A 30 -5.02 9.21 -7.62
N GLU A 31 -5.02 10.45 -8.08
CA GLU A 31 -4.30 11.56 -7.44
C GLU A 31 -4.66 11.65 -5.95
N ALA A 32 -3.69 12.10 -5.15
CA ALA A 32 -3.90 12.33 -3.73
C ALA A 32 -5.04 13.33 -3.53
N LYS A 33 -6.10 12.90 -2.83
CA LYS A 33 -7.20 13.80 -2.48
C LYS A 33 -6.74 14.86 -1.49
N GLU A 34 -7.27 16.06 -1.63
CA GLU A 34 -7.09 17.11 -0.63
C GLU A 34 -7.63 16.62 0.72
N VAL A 35 -6.83 16.78 1.77
CA VAL A 35 -7.19 16.35 3.11
C VAL A 35 -8.15 17.38 3.68
N ALA A 36 -9.37 16.95 4.03
CA ALA A 36 -10.33 17.82 4.69
C ALA A 36 -9.76 18.31 6.03
N GLU A 37 -9.99 19.58 6.36
CA GLU A 37 -9.54 20.16 7.63
C GLU A 37 -10.25 19.46 8.79
N ALA A 38 -9.45 18.89 9.71
CA ALA A 38 -9.98 18.23 10.90
C ALA A 38 -10.39 19.26 11.95
N THR A 39 -11.68 19.34 12.25
CA THR A 39 -12.25 20.34 13.17
C THR A 39 -12.95 19.68 14.36
N GLY A 40 -13.01 20.40 15.49
CA GLY A 40 -13.71 19.94 16.70
C GLY A 40 -12.78 19.67 17.88
N GLN A 41 -13.26 18.88 18.84
CA GLN A 41 -12.52 18.54 20.06
C GLN A 41 -11.50 17.44 19.78
N ALA A 42 -10.28 17.63 20.27
CA ALA A 42 -9.26 16.59 20.27
C ALA A 42 -9.49 15.61 21.43
N ILE A 43 -9.51 14.32 21.12
CA ILE A 43 -9.59 13.22 22.09
C ILE A 43 -8.35 12.34 21.88
N ASN A 44 -7.58 12.14 22.95
CA ASN A 44 -6.40 11.29 22.89
C ASN A 44 -6.80 9.82 22.88
N LEU A 45 -6.04 9.02 22.14
CA LEU A 45 -6.18 7.57 22.19
C LEU A 45 -5.72 7.03 23.56
N ASP A 46 -6.40 6.00 24.03
CA ASP A 46 -5.93 5.16 25.13
C ASP A 46 -4.92 4.15 24.56
N MET A 47 -3.65 4.30 24.91
CA MET A 47 -2.56 3.47 24.37
C MET A 47 -2.62 2.01 24.86
N ASP A 48 -3.21 1.77 26.04
CA ASP A 48 -3.32 0.42 26.60
C ASP A 48 -4.50 -0.34 25.98
N ALA A 49 -5.55 0.39 25.58
CA ALA A 49 -6.74 -0.17 24.95
C ALA A 49 -6.68 -0.20 23.41
N THR A 50 -5.83 0.61 22.77
CA THR A 50 -5.82 0.79 21.30
C THR A 50 -4.77 -0.08 20.63
N THR A 51 -5.18 -0.88 19.64
CA THR A 51 -4.26 -1.64 18.78
C THR A 51 -4.76 -1.70 17.34
N ILE A 52 -3.84 -1.61 16.37
CA ILE A 52 -4.13 -1.91 14.96
C ILE A 52 -3.98 -3.41 14.75
N SER A 53 -5.09 -4.08 14.46
CA SER A 53 -5.09 -5.49 14.08
C SER A 53 -4.97 -5.62 12.57
N TRP A 54 -3.97 -6.37 12.10
CA TRP A 54 -3.81 -6.64 10.68
C TRP A 54 -3.94 -8.14 10.37
N ARG A 55 -4.40 -8.41 9.16
CA ARG A 55 -4.47 -9.75 8.58
C ARG A 55 -3.88 -9.71 7.18
N GLY A 56 -2.84 -10.50 6.96
CA GLY A 56 -2.21 -10.70 5.65
C GLY A 56 -2.63 -12.04 5.07
N TYR A 57 -2.85 -12.11 3.75
CA TYR A 57 -3.24 -13.32 3.06
C TYR A 57 -2.10 -13.82 2.16
N LYS A 58 -1.97 -15.14 2.06
CA LYS A 58 -1.12 -15.83 1.08
C LYS A 58 -1.94 -16.92 0.38
N PRO A 59 -1.52 -17.46 -0.79
CA PRO A 59 -2.32 -18.43 -1.55
C PRO A 59 -2.85 -19.62 -0.73
N ALA A 60 -2.11 -20.06 0.30
CA ALA A 60 -2.50 -21.18 1.16
C ALA A 60 -2.62 -20.79 2.66
N GLY A 61 -2.95 -19.54 3.00
CA GLY A 61 -3.16 -19.19 4.40
C GLY A 61 -3.19 -17.71 4.72
N GLN A 62 -3.03 -17.40 6.00
CA GLN A 62 -3.11 -16.05 6.52
C GLN A 62 -2.17 -15.86 7.72
N HIS A 63 -1.72 -14.62 7.90
CA HIS A 63 -0.97 -14.16 9.07
C HIS A 63 -1.79 -13.10 9.80
N PHE A 64 -1.62 -13.02 11.10
CA PHE A 64 -2.24 -12.02 11.95
C PHE A 64 -1.16 -11.31 12.76
N GLY A 65 -1.40 -10.04 13.04
CA GLY A 65 -0.58 -9.33 14.01
C GLY A 65 -1.32 -8.15 14.61
N LYS A 66 -0.70 -7.59 15.65
CA LYS A 66 -1.12 -6.37 16.32
C LYS A 66 0.03 -5.38 16.28
N ILE A 67 -0.28 -4.14 15.94
CA ILE A 67 0.66 -3.02 16.01
C ILE A 67 0.11 -2.08 17.08
N PRO A 68 0.83 -1.85 18.20
CA PRO A 68 0.41 -0.87 19.19
C PRO A 68 0.56 0.55 18.64
N ALA A 69 -0.31 1.46 19.06
CA ALA A 69 -0.07 2.88 18.84
C ALA A 69 0.92 3.38 19.90
N THR A 70 1.79 4.32 19.52
CA THR A 70 2.72 4.99 20.44
C THR A 70 2.27 6.41 20.80
N GLU A 71 1.47 7.02 19.93
CA GLU A 71 0.77 8.28 20.16
C GLU A 71 -0.46 8.37 19.25
N GLY A 72 -1.43 9.21 19.62
CA GLY A 72 -2.43 9.67 18.66
C GLY A 72 -3.64 10.37 19.26
N SER A 73 -4.38 11.05 18.38
CA SER A 73 -5.60 11.76 18.71
C SER A 73 -6.62 11.71 17.57
N LEU A 74 -7.89 11.82 17.95
CA LEU A 74 -9.04 11.95 17.08
C LEU A 74 -9.65 13.34 17.24
N MET A 75 -10.08 13.93 16.14
CA MET A 75 -10.86 15.16 16.09
C MET A 75 -12.34 14.79 15.95
N VAL A 76 -13.17 15.29 16.87
CA VAL A 76 -14.59 14.94 16.94
C VAL A 76 -15.45 16.19 17.00
N THR A 77 -16.49 16.24 16.17
CA THR A 77 -17.53 17.28 16.21
C THR A 77 -18.88 16.59 16.42
N GLY A 78 -19.46 16.74 17.61
CA GLY A 78 -20.68 16.03 18.00
C GLY A 78 -20.44 14.52 18.06
N ASP A 79 -21.13 13.77 17.21
CA ASP A 79 -21.04 12.31 17.08
C ASP A 79 -20.13 11.86 15.91
N LYS A 80 -19.48 12.80 15.22
CA LYS A 80 -18.67 12.53 14.01
C LYS A 80 -17.19 12.69 14.25
N ILE A 81 -16.42 11.71 13.82
CA ILE A 81 -14.97 11.84 13.64
C ILE A 81 -14.71 12.64 12.37
N THR A 82 -13.97 13.74 12.50
CA THR A 82 -13.62 14.67 11.41
C THR A 82 -12.17 14.51 10.95
N GLY A 83 -11.33 13.86 11.76
CA GLY A 83 -9.95 13.54 11.43
C GLY A 83 -9.19 12.95 12.60
N GLY A 84 -7.88 12.75 12.43
CA GLY A 84 -7.01 12.24 13.48
C GLY A 84 -5.60 11.96 12.99
N LYS A 85 -4.68 11.75 13.92
CA LYS A 85 -3.28 11.40 13.65
C LYS A 85 -2.80 10.39 14.68
N PHE A 86 -2.02 9.41 14.23
CA PHE A 86 -1.45 8.37 15.08
C PHE A 86 -0.05 8.01 14.60
N THR A 87 0.77 7.51 15.52
CA THR A 87 2.07 6.90 15.24
C THR A 87 2.10 5.50 15.84
N PHE A 88 2.81 4.59 15.18
CA PHE A 88 2.90 3.17 15.50
C PHE A 88 4.35 2.72 15.47
#